data_AF-S6SJ62-F1
#
_entry.id   AF-S6SJ62-F1
#
_cell.length_a   1.000
_cell.length_b   1.000
_cell.length_c   1.000
_cell.angle_alpha   90.00
_cell.angle_beta   90.00
_cell.angle_gamma   90.00
#
_symmetry.space_group_name_H-M   'P 1'
#
loop_
_entity.id
_entity.type
_entity.pdbx_description
1 polymer ?
#
loop_
_entity_poly.entity_id
_entity_poly.type
_entity_poly.pdbx_seq_one_letter_code
_entity_poly.pdbx_strand_id
1 'polypeptide(L)'
;PASGSAMRGKLWFGLDAISASRIGRARQTRSGVSVAGRRYQGAFFKTVYGGSPDIWIRTASKHFDASDYAQTQQGKGRTGFIEENGSRFPLAKAKVSLEEARPLFESWIKRADERLLEILKQEFNYELQKYLRGSSRV
;
A
#
# COMPACT_ATOMS: atom_id res chain seq x y z
N PRO A 1 -3.39 -25.42 -29.95
CA PRO A 1 -3.06 -25.40 -28.50
C PRO A 1 -2.65 -23.98 -28.06
N ALA A 2 -3.45 -23.32 -27.24
CA ALA A 2 -3.02 -22.06 -26.61
C ALA A 2 -1.94 -22.40 -25.57
N SER A 3 -0.70 -21.98 -25.84
CA SER A 3 0.38 -22.00 -24.85
C SER A 3 0.05 -20.94 -23.80
N GLY A 4 -0.64 -21.36 -22.73
CA GLY A 4 -0.89 -20.53 -21.56
C GLY A 4 0.43 -20.30 -20.83
N SER A 5 1.22 -19.35 -21.33
CA SER A 5 2.32 -18.76 -20.56
C SER A 5 1.75 -18.36 -19.21
N ALA A 6 2.34 -18.91 -18.15
CA ALA A 6 1.93 -18.69 -16.77
C ALA A 6 2.11 -17.21 -16.40
N MET A 7 1.13 -16.38 -16.77
CA MET A 7 1.05 -14.97 -16.42
C MET A 7 0.67 -14.86 -14.95
N ARG A 8 1.60 -15.25 -14.07
CA ARG A 8 1.45 -15.18 -12.62
C ARG A 8 1.73 -13.75 -12.18
N GLY A 9 0.69 -12.92 -12.16
CA GLY A 9 0.70 -11.64 -11.45
C GLY A 9 0.38 -11.86 -9.97
N LYS A 10 1.21 -11.31 -9.07
CA LYS A 10 0.88 -11.25 -7.64
C LYS A 10 0.20 -9.91 -7.37
N LEU A 11 -1.12 -9.92 -7.26
CA LEU A 11 -1.89 -8.72 -6.98
C LEU A 11 -2.29 -8.71 -5.51
N TRP A 12 -1.84 -7.70 -4.78
CA TRP A 12 -2.21 -7.49 -3.39
C TRP A 12 -3.30 -6.43 -3.32
N PHE A 13 -4.45 -6.82 -2.81
CA PHE A 13 -5.54 -5.91 -2.51
C PHE A 13 -5.70 -5.85 -0.99
N GLY A 14 -5.70 -4.64 -0.44
CA GLY A 14 -5.89 -4.43 0.98
C GLY A 14 -5.80 -2.95 1.34
N LEU A 15 -6.35 -2.60 2.50
CA LEU A 15 -6.28 -1.26 3.06
C LEU A 15 -5.01 -1.15 3.90
N ASP A 16 -3.85 -1.04 3.25
CA ASP A 16 -2.64 -0.65 3.99
C ASP A 16 -2.75 0.83 4.38
N ALA A 17 -2.32 1.14 5.59
CA ALA A 17 -2.32 2.51 6.07
C ALA A 17 -1.39 3.36 5.19
N ILE A 18 -1.93 4.45 4.64
CA ILE A 18 -1.17 5.34 3.77
C ILE A 18 -0.25 6.24 4.60
N SER A 19 0.89 6.62 4.03
CA SER A 19 1.80 7.57 4.69
C SER A 19 1.09 8.92 4.87
N ALA A 20 1.16 9.51 6.05
CA ALA A 20 0.49 10.79 6.33
C ALA A 20 1.00 11.94 5.45
N SER A 21 2.21 11.86 4.91
CA SER A 21 2.76 12.81 3.93
C SER A 21 2.03 12.80 2.57
N ARG A 22 1.36 11.69 2.22
CA ARG A 22 0.75 11.49 0.89
C ARG A 22 -0.69 11.98 0.78
N ILE A 23 -1.37 12.18 1.91
CA ILE A 23 -2.78 12.62 1.91
C ILE A 23 -2.92 14.14 1.71
N GLY A 24 -1.82 14.89 1.66
CA GLY A 24 -1.85 16.33 1.40
C GLY A 24 -0.49 17.01 1.60
N ARG A 25 -0.46 18.34 1.41
CA ARG A 25 0.78 19.13 1.57
C ARG A 25 1.18 19.23 3.05
N ALA A 26 2.37 18.71 3.39
CA ALA A 26 2.93 18.84 4.73
C ALA A 26 3.44 20.24 5.00
N ARG A 27 3.02 20.80 6.15
CA ARG A 27 3.52 22.06 6.68
C ARG A 27 4.16 21.82 8.04
N GLN A 28 5.48 22.01 8.10
CA GLN A 28 6.25 21.91 9.34
C GLN A 28 6.28 23.25 10.08
N THR A 29 6.15 23.20 11.39
CA THR A 29 6.22 24.32 12.33
C THR A 29 7.14 23.94 13.49
N ARG A 30 7.42 24.89 14.41
CA ARG A 30 8.23 24.61 15.61
C ARG A 30 7.59 23.54 16.52
N SER A 31 6.27 23.43 16.53
CA SER A 31 5.53 22.50 17.39
C SER A 31 5.26 21.13 16.76
N GLY A 32 5.46 20.95 15.45
CA GLY A 32 5.14 19.71 14.76
C GLY A 32 4.81 19.89 13.27
N VAL A 33 4.17 18.87 12.68
CA VAL A 33 3.76 18.88 11.27
C VAL A 33 2.24 18.80 11.15
N SER A 34 1.66 19.60 10.25
CA SER A 34 0.25 19.49 9.89
C SER A 34 0.08 19.04 8.44
N VAL A 35 -0.86 18.13 8.20
CA VAL A 35 -1.28 17.67 6.86
C VAL A 35 -2.78 17.44 6.87
N ALA A 36 -3.50 17.91 5.84
CA ALA A 36 -4.90 17.56 5.56
C ALA A 36 -5.81 17.63 6.81
N GLY A 37 -5.69 18.71 7.59
CA GLY A 37 -6.47 18.93 8.82
C GLY A 37 -5.94 18.21 10.08
N ARG A 38 -5.01 17.26 9.95
CA ARG A 38 -4.37 16.54 11.06
C ARG A 38 -3.13 17.27 11.55
N ARG A 39 -2.83 17.15 12.86
CA ARG A 39 -1.64 17.75 13.49
C ARG A 39 -0.84 16.68 14.23
N TYR A 40 0.41 16.53 13.85
CA TYR A 40 1.39 15.62 14.43
C TYR A 40 2.35 16.42 15.31
N GLN A 41 2.03 16.55 16.60
CA GLN A 41 2.86 17.33 17.54
C GLN A 41 4.20 16.65 17.79
N GLY A 42 5.28 17.44 17.86
CA GLY A 42 6.65 16.91 18.03
C GLY A 42 7.20 16.13 16.84
N ALA A 43 6.42 15.97 15.76
CA ALA A 43 6.87 15.36 14.53
C ALA A 43 7.65 16.34 13.65
N PHE A 44 8.42 15.81 12.72
CA PHE A 44 9.18 16.57 11.73
C PHE A 44 9.05 15.95 10.35
N PHE A 45 9.15 16.78 9.31
CA PHE A 45 9.04 16.37 7.91
C PHE A 45 10.43 16.29 7.29
N LYS A 46 10.92 15.07 7.06
CA LYS A 46 12.28 14.84 6.54
C LYS A 46 12.39 13.50 5.82
N THR A 47 13.36 13.39 4.93
CA THR A 47 13.81 12.11 4.38
C THR A 47 14.70 11.42 5.43
N VAL A 48 14.22 10.33 6.00
CA VAL A 48 14.94 9.54 7.02
C VAL A 48 15.29 8.17 6.46
N TYR A 49 14.27 7.37 6.16
CA TYR A 49 14.41 6.08 5.49
C TYR A 49 13.93 6.21 4.03
N GLY A 50 14.78 5.78 3.08
CA GLY A 50 14.45 5.79 1.65
C GLY A 50 14.60 7.15 0.97
N GLY A 51 13.92 7.31 -0.18
CA GLY A 51 14.16 8.43 -1.12
C GLY A 51 13.18 9.60 -1.05
N SER A 52 12.11 9.53 -0.25
CA SER A 52 11.07 10.57 -0.18
C SER A 52 10.88 11.13 1.23
N PRO A 53 10.57 12.43 1.39
CA PRO A 53 10.34 13.01 2.70
C PRO A 53 9.01 12.51 3.28
N ASP A 54 9.04 12.22 4.58
CA ASP A 54 7.90 11.70 5.34
C ASP A 54 7.80 12.39 6.69
N ILE A 55 6.67 12.18 7.38
CA ILE A 55 6.44 12.70 8.73
C ILE A 55 6.93 11.64 9.73
N TRP A 56 7.89 12.05 10.56
CA TRP A 56 8.55 11.20 11.54
C TRP A 56 8.41 11.78 12.94
N ILE A 57 8.36 10.89 13.93
CA ILE A 57 8.48 11.25 15.34
C ILE A 57 9.48 10.33 16.02
N ARG A 58 10.19 10.84 17.04
CA ARG A 58 10.98 9.99 17.93
C ARG A 58 10.01 9.24 18.85
N THR A 59 10.16 7.92 18.94
CA THR A 59 9.35 7.07 19.84
C THR A 59 9.47 7.47 21.32
N ALA A 60 10.60 8.06 21.74
CA ALA A 60 10.79 8.61 23.08
C ALA A 60 10.11 9.99 23.29
N SER A 61 9.46 10.55 22.27
CA SER A 61 8.74 11.82 22.40
C SER A 61 7.52 11.67 23.29
N LYS A 62 7.24 12.67 24.13
CA LYS A 62 5.98 12.75 24.89
C LYS A 62 4.72 12.81 24.02
N HIS A 63 4.88 13.16 22.74
CA HIS A 63 3.79 13.26 21.76
C HIS A 63 3.68 12.02 20.87
N PHE A 64 4.43 10.95 21.17
CA PHE A 64 4.33 9.69 20.45
C PHE A 64 3.10 8.92 20.92
N ASP A 65 2.24 8.55 19.97
CA ASP A 65 1.09 7.67 20.17
C ASP A 65 1.17 6.53 19.15
N ALA A 66 1.09 5.27 19.62
CA ALA A 66 1.19 4.12 18.73
C ALA A 66 0.04 4.02 17.71
N SER A 67 -1.10 4.69 17.95
CA SER A 67 -2.26 4.69 17.05
C SER A 67 -2.05 5.55 15.80
N ASP A 68 -1.43 6.73 15.96
CA ASP A 68 -1.14 7.69 14.87
C ASP A 68 0.13 7.34 14.09
N TYR A 69 1.02 6.57 14.71
CA TYR A 69 2.29 6.17 14.17
C TYR A 69 2.36 4.65 14.16
N ALA A 70 2.03 4.05 13.01
CA ALA A 70 2.23 2.62 12.84
C ALA A 70 3.68 2.28 13.19
N GLN A 71 3.88 1.19 13.94
CA GLN A 71 5.22 0.68 14.18
C GLN A 71 5.87 0.47 12.81
N THR A 72 6.93 1.24 12.54
CA THR A 72 7.76 1.01 11.38
C THR A 72 8.35 -0.39 11.56
N GLN A 73 7.75 -1.42 10.96
CA GLN A 73 8.46 -2.68 10.78
C GLN A 73 9.72 -2.32 10.01
N GLN A 74 10.86 -2.37 10.68
CA GLN A 74 12.16 -2.11 10.08
C GLN A 74 12.29 -3.07 8.90
N GLY A 75 12.21 -2.52 7.69
CA GLY A 75 12.24 -3.32 6.47
C GLY A 75 13.50 -4.17 6.47
N LYS A 76 13.33 -5.47 6.21
CA LYS A 76 14.38 -6.49 6.10
C LYS A 76 15.22 -6.29 4.80
N GLY A 77 15.59 -5.05 4.50
CA GLY A 77 16.42 -4.62 3.37
C GLY A 77 17.68 -3.96 3.93
N ARG A 78 18.72 -4.77 4.11
CA ARG A 78 19.96 -4.44 4.80
C ARG A 78 20.94 -3.75 3.85
N THR A 79 21.44 -2.58 4.22
CA THR A 79 22.75 -2.06 3.77
C THR A 79 23.45 -1.26 4.89
N GLY A 80 24.62 -1.76 5.29
CA GLY A 80 25.79 -1.07 5.86
C GLY A 80 25.61 -0.12 7.05
N PHE A 81 25.05 1.07 6.82
CA PHE A 81 25.09 2.18 7.79
C PHE A 81 23.94 2.15 8.83
N ILE A 82 22.85 1.46 8.52
CA ILE A 82 21.63 1.46 9.34
C ILE A 82 21.62 0.28 10.31
N GLU A 83 22.30 -0.83 10.00
CA GLU A 83 22.37 -2.03 10.86
C GLU A 83 23.20 -1.79 12.12
N GLU A 84 24.32 -1.07 12.03
CA GLU A 84 25.14 -0.70 13.20
C GLU A 84 24.41 0.26 14.16
N ASN A 85 23.34 0.92 13.69
CA ASN A 85 22.74 2.08 14.34
C ASN A 85 21.23 1.95 14.57
N GLY A 86 20.68 0.74 14.38
CA GLY A 86 19.24 0.47 14.49
C GLY A 86 18.64 0.81 15.86
N SER A 87 19.46 0.76 16.91
CA SER A 87 19.12 1.18 18.27
C SER A 87 19.24 2.70 18.51
N ARG A 88 19.89 3.44 17.61
CA ARG A 88 20.31 4.84 17.84
C ARG A 88 19.28 5.89 17.38
N PHE A 89 18.27 5.51 16.60
CA PHE A 89 17.22 6.45 16.14
C PHE A 89 15.85 5.76 16.10
N PRO A 90 15.16 5.61 17.23
CA PRO A 90 13.88 4.95 17.23
C PRO A 90 12.82 5.94 16.71
N LEU A 91 12.68 6.00 15.38
CA LEU A 91 11.76 6.88 14.65
C LEU A 91 10.56 6.10 14.14
N ALA A 92 9.36 6.64 14.35
CA ALA A 92 8.11 6.07 13.86
C ALA A 92 7.54 6.95 12.74
N LYS A 93 7.01 6.29 11.70
CA LYS A 93 6.41 6.97 10.54
C LYS A 93 4.93 7.23 10.80
N ALA A 94 4.48 8.46 10.59
CA ALA A 94 3.06 8.77 10.69
C ALA A 94 2.30 8.09 9.53
N LYS A 95 1.26 7.33 9.87
CA LYS A 95 0.39 6.67 8.90
C LYS A 95 -1.06 7.03 9.20
N VAL A 96 -1.88 6.98 8.17
CA VAL A 96 -3.33 7.19 8.28
C VAL A 96 -4.01 5.90 7.90
N SER A 97 -4.82 5.39 8.83
CA SER A 97 -5.67 4.23 8.61
C SER A 97 -6.67 4.51 7.49
N LEU A 98 -6.89 3.51 6.63
CA LEU A 98 -7.89 3.53 5.56
C LEU A 98 -9.08 2.61 5.90
N GLU A 99 -9.23 2.21 7.17
CA GLU A 99 -10.28 1.27 7.59
C GLU A 99 -11.70 1.77 7.29
N GLU A 100 -11.93 3.07 7.32
CA GLU A 100 -13.22 3.67 6.94
C GLU A 100 -13.59 3.40 5.47
N ALA A 101 -12.60 3.17 4.60
CA ALA A 101 -12.84 2.82 3.19
C ALA A 101 -13.17 1.35 2.98
N ARG A 102 -13.18 0.52 4.03
CA ARG A 102 -13.40 -0.93 3.94
C ARG A 102 -14.72 -1.33 3.28
N PRO A 103 -15.88 -0.73 3.63
CA PRO A 103 -17.14 -1.10 2.98
C PRO A 103 -17.12 -0.81 1.47
N LEU A 104 -16.52 0.32 1.08
CA LEU A 104 -16.37 0.68 -0.33
C LEU A 104 -15.44 -0.30 -1.04
N PHE A 105 -14.30 -0.63 -0.43
CA PHE A 105 -13.34 -1.58 -0.97
C PHE A 105 -13.95 -2.98 -1.15
N GLU A 106 -14.70 -3.49 -0.18
CA GLU A 106 -15.42 -4.77 -0.28
C GLU A 106 -16.45 -4.76 -1.42
N SER A 107 -17.17 -3.64 -1.62
CA SER A 107 -18.10 -3.51 -2.74
C SER A 107 -17.41 -3.59 -4.10
N TRP A 108 -16.19 -3.05 -4.22
CA TRP A 108 -15.38 -3.13 -5.43
C TRP A 108 -14.82 -4.53 -5.67
N ILE A 109 -14.40 -5.24 -4.62
CA ILE A 109 -13.97 -6.64 -4.73
C ILE A 109 -15.10 -7.48 -5.31
N LYS A 110 -16.32 -7.32 -4.79
CA LYS A 110 -17.48 -8.07 -5.28
C LYS A 110 -17.74 -7.81 -6.77
N ARG A 111 -17.70 -6.55 -7.20
CA ARG A 111 -17.86 -6.19 -8.62
C ARG A 111 -16.74 -6.75 -9.50
N ALA A 112 -15.50 -6.76 -9.00
CA ALA A 112 -14.36 -7.31 -9.73
C ALA A 112 -14.50 -8.82 -9.94
N ASP A 113 -14.99 -9.54 -8.92
CA ASP A 113 -15.26 -10.97 -8.99
C ASP A 113 -16.37 -11.28 -10.00
N GLU A 114 -17.49 -10.55 -9.95
CA GLU A 114 -18.58 -10.65 -10.92
C GLU A 114 -18.09 -10.44 -12.37
N ARG A 115 -17.26 -9.40 -12.59
CA ARG A 115 -16.71 -9.09 -13.91
C ARG A 115 -15.71 -10.14 -14.39
N LEU A 116 -14.90 -10.71 -13.49
CA LEU A 116 -13.95 -11.77 -13.81
C LEU A 116 -14.68 -12.99 -14.35
N LEU A 117 -15.77 -13.42 -13.69
CA LEU A 117 -16.58 -14.57 -14.13
C LEU A 117 -17.20 -14.34 -15.50
N GLU A 118 -17.68 -13.12 -15.77
CA GLU A 118 -18.25 -12.77 -17.07
C GLU A 118 -17.21 -12.90 -18.19
N ILE A 119 -16.03 -12.29 -18.00
CA ILE A 119 -14.93 -12.36 -18.97
C ILE A 119 -14.48 -13.81 -19.16
N LEU A 120 -14.29 -14.55 -18.07
CA LEU A 120 -13.86 -15.95 -18.15
C LEU A 120 -14.85 -16.82 -18.93
N LYS A 121 -16.16 -16.60 -18.75
CA LYS A 121 -17.19 -17.29 -19.53
C LYS A 121 -17.13 -16.91 -21.01
N GLN A 122 -16.92 -15.63 -21.34
CA GLN A 122 -16.79 -15.17 -22.72
C GLN A 122 -15.57 -15.80 -23.40
N GLU A 123 -14.41 -15.77 -22.75
CA GLU A 123 -13.17 -16.37 -23.24
C GLU A 123 -13.29 -17.88 -23.42
N PHE A 124 -13.91 -18.57 -22.46
CA PHE A 124 -14.13 -20.02 -22.55
C PHE A 124 -15.05 -20.38 -23.72
N ASN A 125 -16.16 -19.66 -23.88
CA ASN A 125 -17.07 -19.87 -25.01
C ASN A 125 -16.39 -19.58 -26.35
N TYR A 126 -15.55 -18.54 -26.42
CA TYR A 126 -14.79 -18.20 -27.61
C TYR A 126 -13.83 -19.34 -28.00
N GLU A 127 -13.04 -19.87 -27.05
CA GLU A 127 -12.11 -20.97 -27.33
C GLU A 127 -12.83 -22.28 -27.69
N LEU A 128 -13.98 -22.58 -27.06
CA LEU A 128 -14.81 -23.72 -27.46
C LEU A 128 -15.33 -23.60 -28.90
N GLN A 129 -15.89 -22.45 -29.25
CA GLN A 129 -16.42 -22.21 -30.61
C GLN A 129 -15.32 -22.25 -31.66
N LYS A 130 -14.15 -21.68 -31.35
CA LYS A 130 -12.96 -21.74 -32.20
C LYS A 130 -12.50 -23.18 -32.43
N TYR A 131 -12.47 -24.01 -31.39
CA TYR A 131 -12.13 -25.43 -31.52
C TYR A 131 -13.14 -26.19 -32.39
N LEU A 132 -14.44 -26.03 -32.12
CA LEU A 132 -15.51 -26.70 -32.87
C LEU A 132 -15.54 -26.28 -34.35
N ARG A 133 -15.39 -24.98 -34.65
CA ARG A 133 -15.33 -24.49 -36.04
C ARG A 133 -14.07 -24.97 -36.76
N GLY A 134 -12.93 -25.01 -36.07
CA GLY A 134 -11.67 -25.55 -36.60
C GLY A 134 -11.75 -27.06 -36.90
N SER A 135 -12.49 -27.82 -36.09
CA SER A 135 -12.71 -29.26 -36.30
C SER A 135 -13.68 -29.58 -37.45
N SER A 136 -14.53 -28.63 -37.87
CA SER A 136 -15.48 -28.81 -38.99
C SER A 136 -14.88 -28.58 -40.38
N ARG A 137 -13.61 -28.15 -40.46
CA ARG A 137 -12.89 -27.87 -41.72
C ARG A 137 -11.94 -28.99 -42.14
N VAL A 138 -12.12 -30.21 -41.61
CA VAL A 138 -11.39 -31.42 -41.98
C VAL A 138 -12.38 -32.44 -42.53
#